data_AF-A0A8H3BBW7-F1
#
_entry.id   AF-A0A8H3BBW7-F1
#
_cell.length_a   1.000
_cell.length_b   1.000
_cell.length_c   1.000
_cell.angle_alpha   90.00
_cell.angle_beta   90.00
_cell.angle_gamma   90.00
#
_symmetry.space_group_name_H-M   'P 1'
#
loop_
_entity.id
_entity.type
_entity.pdbx_description
1 polymer ?
#
loop_
_entity_poly.entity_id
_entity_poly.type
_entity_poly.pdbx_seq_one_letter_code
_entity_poly.pdbx_strand_id
1 'polypeptide(L)'
;MPDPPPNELPNEHQTLEDLSVLTGVFFDPSTGPVAASCPAVVLRSSATGRIRPVNDLVIEDIYPETELDAQHVRLGWPPLSKLPERPWSILTPRDQHPLRNEIWASRRLMIHKWTINISPRDLSPVESLVGAVKDALSQRTNALRVRALQEVFATWGEMIPVNVVVGGCLVVTGTLNDTTTLPESGNSPRFSLKENQGNLTDIVDQHLGTTRCFTRRLEARAQGGSSEALVTQGYEAWLRGISETTSMRIVKVNHAVPITEVLDGQLRERVEKFFLNSIIFRSPCVGEPLSFGFDGAANGLRDIEKITLWSSDARIRDIAIVYTGGVIAGPYSFGLSNPLSQSDEFVLAPGTVFLNRLLNAA
;
A
#
# COMPACT_ATOMS: atom_id res chain seq x y z
N MET A 1 -22.02 10.95 -38.99
CA MET A 1 -22.66 11.54 -37.81
C MET A 1 -21.71 12.58 -37.27
N PRO A 2 -22.17 13.80 -36.94
CA PRO A 2 -21.34 14.78 -36.26
C PRO A 2 -20.98 14.25 -34.86
N ASP A 3 -19.74 14.48 -34.43
CA ASP A 3 -19.29 14.13 -33.09
C ASP A 3 -20.21 14.77 -32.03
N PRO A 4 -20.60 14.04 -30.98
CA PRO A 4 -21.33 14.64 -29.88
C PRO A 4 -20.49 15.79 -29.29
N PRO A 5 -21.13 16.89 -28.87
CA PRO A 5 -20.41 17.99 -28.24
C PRO A 5 -19.60 17.47 -27.05
N PRO A 6 -18.41 18.04 -26.77
CA PRO A 6 -17.62 17.63 -25.62
C PRO A 6 -18.49 17.79 -24.38
N ASN A 7 -18.78 16.68 -23.70
CA ASN A 7 -19.44 16.67 -22.39
C ASN A 7 -18.84 17.80 -21.56
N GLU A 8 -19.69 18.70 -21.05
CA GLU A 8 -19.26 19.73 -20.10
C GLU A 8 -18.38 19.06 -19.04
N LEU A 9 -17.16 19.55 -18.87
CA LEU A 9 -16.24 19.03 -17.87
C LEU A 9 -16.96 19.10 -16.52
N PRO A 10 -17.14 17.97 -15.82
CA PRO A 10 -17.79 17.96 -14.52
C PRO A 10 -17.01 18.87 -13.58
N ASN A 11 -17.70 19.42 -12.56
CA ASN A 11 -17.05 20.22 -11.53
C ASN A 11 -15.82 19.46 -11.01
N GLU A 12 -14.63 20.01 -11.30
CA GLU A 12 -13.36 19.32 -11.08
C GLU A 12 -13.20 18.98 -9.59
N HIS A 13 -13.59 19.90 -8.70
CA HIS A 13 -13.50 19.69 -7.26
C HIS A 13 -14.37 18.52 -6.80
N GLN A 14 -15.65 18.53 -7.19
CA GLN A 14 -16.60 17.47 -6.84
C GLN A 14 -16.13 16.11 -7.37
N THR A 15 -15.60 16.09 -8.60
CA THR A 15 -15.10 14.86 -9.22
C THR A 15 -13.91 14.27 -8.47
N LEU A 16 -13.00 15.12 -7.99
CA LEU A 16 -11.84 14.69 -7.21
C LEU A 16 -12.24 14.14 -5.83
N GLU A 17 -13.27 14.72 -5.21
CA GLU A 17 -13.84 14.24 -3.95
C GLU A 17 -14.58 12.90 -4.14
N ASP A 18 -15.44 12.79 -5.14
CA ASP A 18 -16.22 11.57 -5.44
C ASP A 18 -15.29 10.38 -5.74
N LEU A 19 -14.14 10.65 -6.38
CA LEU A 19 -13.11 9.64 -6.68
C LEU A 19 -12.11 9.43 -5.52
N SER A 20 -12.24 10.17 -4.42
CA SER A 20 -11.35 10.10 -3.25
C SER A 20 -9.87 10.30 -3.61
N VAL A 21 -9.55 11.13 -4.61
CA VAL A 21 -8.16 11.38 -5.06
C VAL A 21 -7.37 12.16 -4.01
N LEU A 22 -8.06 12.96 -3.19
CA LEU A 22 -7.49 13.76 -2.11
C LEU A 22 -7.29 12.98 -0.79
N THR A 23 -7.72 11.72 -0.78
CA THR A 23 -7.57 10.80 0.34
C THR A 23 -6.29 10.00 0.15
N GLY A 24 -5.50 9.87 1.22
CA GLY A 24 -4.31 9.03 1.15
C GLY A 24 -4.68 7.54 1.10
N VAL A 25 -3.70 6.72 0.76
CA VAL A 25 -3.81 5.27 0.66
C VAL A 25 -2.73 4.64 1.52
N PHE A 26 -3.09 3.64 2.32
CA PHE A 26 -2.15 2.78 3.01
C PHE A 26 -2.13 1.39 2.37
N PHE A 27 -1.03 0.66 2.52
CA PHE A 27 -0.87 -0.66 1.91
C PHE A 27 -1.01 -1.74 2.98
N ASP A 28 -2.17 -2.39 2.99
CA ASP A 28 -2.41 -3.54 3.83
C ASP A 28 -1.78 -4.80 3.19
N PRO A 29 -0.99 -5.60 3.92
CA PRO A 29 -0.36 -6.79 3.36
C PRO A 29 -1.32 -7.85 2.85
N SER A 30 -2.57 -7.87 3.34
CA SER A 30 -3.54 -8.91 3.01
C SER A 30 -4.53 -8.50 1.92
N THR A 31 -4.88 -7.21 1.87
CA THR A 31 -5.90 -6.67 0.97
C THR A 31 -5.34 -5.73 -0.10
N GLY A 32 -4.09 -5.28 0.05
CA GLY A 32 -3.42 -4.36 -0.87
C GLY A 32 -3.66 -2.88 -0.52
N PRO A 33 -3.59 -1.96 -1.49
CA PRO A 33 -3.90 -0.54 -1.30
C PRO A 33 -5.35 -0.32 -0.85
N VAL A 34 -5.51 0.35 0.29
CA VAL A 34 -6.79 0.73 0.87
C VAL A 34 -6.85 2.24 1.07
N ALA A 35 -7.95 2.85 0.62
CA ALA A 35 -8.19 4.27 0.85
C ALA A 35 -8.35 4.54 2.35
N ALA A 36 -7.67 5.58 2.82
CA ALA A 36 -7.74 6.00 4.21
C ALA A 36 -9.13 6.56 4.57
N SER A 37 -9.40 6.70 5.87
CA SER A 37 -10.70 7.19 6.35
C SER A 37 -10.84 8.72 6.28
N CYS A 38 -9.73 9.44 6.15
CA CYS A 38 -9.71 10.90 6.16
C CYS A 38 -8.99 11.47 4.93
N PRO A 39 -9.50 12.57 4.33
CA PRO A 39 -8.76 13.34 3.34
C PRO A 39 -7.42 13.79 3.93
N ALA A 40 -6.33 13.55 3.19
CA ALA A 40 -4.99 13.94 3.62
C ALA A 40 -4.62 15.34 3.12
N VAL A 41 -5.21 15.75 2.01
CA VAL A 41 -4.83 16.97 1.29
C VAL A 41 -6.02 17.75 0.77
N VAL A 42 -5.79 19.03 0.52
CA VAL A 42 -6.65 19.95 -0.22
C VAL A 42 -5.86 20.60 -1.35
N LEU A 43 -6.56 21.05 -2.38
CA LEU A 43 -5.93 21.79 -3.47
C LEU A 43 -5.63 23.23 -3.04
N ARG A 44 -4.39 23.68 -3.25
CA ARG A 44 -3.95 25.07 -3.00
C ARG A 44 -4.56 26.08 -3.95
N SER A 45 -4.86 25.64 -5.17
CA SER A 45 -5.20 26.50 -6.28
C SER A 45 -6.49 26.02 -6.93
N SER A 46 -7.34 26.99 -7.29
CA SER A 46 -8.49 26.77 -8.19
C SER A 46 -8.08 26.59 -9.65
N ALA A 47 -6.77 26.50 -9.95
CA ALA A 47 -6.27 26.17 -11.28
C ALA A 47 -7.03 24.96 -11.82
N THR A 48 -7.53 25.06 -13.03
CA THR A 48 -8.33 24.00 -13.67
C THR A 48 -7.47 23.19 -14.63
N GLY A 49 -8.01 22.07 -15.10
CA GLY A 49 -7.38 21.27 -16.16
C GLY A 49 -6.49 20.15 -15.64
N ARG A 50 -6.68 19.74 -14.38
CA ARG A 50 -6.08 18.49 -13.85
C ARG A 50 -6.73 17.27 -14.44
N ILE A 51 -8.04 17.37 -14.75
CA ILE A 51 -8.82 16.34 -15.42
C ILE A 51 -8.74 16.56 -16.92
N ARG A 52 -8.25 15.56 -17.64
CA ARG A 52 -8.20 15.56 -19.09
C ARG A 52 -9.07 14.43 -19.63
N PRO A 53 -10.05 14.73 -20.51
CA PRO A 53 -10.81 13.69 -21.18
C PRO A 53 -9.91 12.89 -22.12
N VAL A 54 -10.10 11.58 -22.07
CA VAL A 54 -9.47 10.55 -22.90
C VAL A 54 -10.60 9.63 -23.37
N ASN A 55 -10.47 9.01 -24.52
CA ASN A 55 -11.43 8.01 -24.95
C ASN A 55 -10.71 6.87 -25.65
N ASP A 56 -9.88 6.18 -24.86
CA ASP A 56 -8.99 5.14 -25.33
C ASP A 56 -9.38 3.79 -24.72
N LEU A 57 -9.18 2.73 -25.49
CA LEU A 57 -9.24 1.35 -25.04
C LEU A 57 -7.83 0.80 -25.00
N VAL A 58 -7.36 0.41 -23.82
CA VAL A 58 -5.96 -0.02 -23.61
C VAL A 58 -5.94 -1.40 -23.00
N ILE A 59 -5.16 -2.31 -23.57
CA ILE A 59 -4.81 -3.60 -22.97
C ILE A 59 -3.38 -3.50 -22.44
N GLU A 60 -3.18 -3.90 -21.19
CA GLU A 60 -1.86 -3.93 -20.56
C GLU A 60 -1.58 -5.29 -19.96
N ASP A 61 -0.36 -5.76 -20.20
CA ASP A 61 0.22 -6.95 -19.59
C ASP A 61 1.32 -6.53 -18.62
N ILE A 62 1.26 -7.04 -17.40
CA ILE A 62 2.19 -6.73 -16.32
C ILE A 62 2.65 -8.05 -15.71
N TYR A 63 3.94 -8.15 -15.40
CA TYR A 63 4.58 -9.34 -14.83
C TYR A 63 5.17 -8.96 -13.46
N PRO A 64 4.38 -9.08 -12.37
CA PRO A 64 4.83 -8.82 -11.01
C PRO A 64 5.90 -9.84 -10.58
N GLU A 65 6.78 -9.44 -9.66
CA GLU A 65 7.81 -10.35 -9.12
C GLU A 65 7.29 -11.20 -7.96
N THR A 66 6.25 -10.72 -7.27
CA THR A 66 5.68 -11.33 -6.07
C THR A 66 4.16 -11.36 -6.12
N GLU A 67 3.55 -12.21 -5.29
CA GLU A 67 2.10 -12.23 -5.09
C GLU A 67 1.59 -10.86 -4.60
N LEU A 68 2.32 -10.23 -3.67
CA LEU A 68 1.95 -8.92 -3.14
C LEU A 68 1.93 -7.86 -4.25
N ASP A 69 2.95 -7.82 -5.10
CA ASP A 69 2.97 -6.93 -6.27
C ASP A 69 1.82 -7.25 -7.23
N ALA A 70 1.48 -8.53 -7.41
CA ALA A 70 0.36 -8.95 -8.23
C ALA A 70 -0.98 -8.45 -7.67
N GLN A 71 -1.16 -8.46 -6.35
CA GLN A 71 -2.34 -7.87 -5.70
C GLN A 71 -2.43 -6.35 -5.92
N HIS A 72 -1.30 -5.63 -5.86
CA HIS A 72 -1.27 -4.19 -6.13
C HIS A 72 -1.66 -3.88 -7.58
N VAL A 73 -1.03 -4.59 -8.51
CA VAL A 73 -1.30 -4.47 -9.95
C VAL A 73 -2.76 -4.77 -10.28
N ARG A 74 -3.34 -5.81 -9.66
CA ARG A 74 -4.76 -6.14 -9.79
C ARG A 74 -5.68 -4.99 -9.38
N LEU A 75 -5.27 -4.20 -8.39
CA LEU A 75 -6.02 -3.04 -7.88
C LEU A 75 -5.72 -1.75 -8.64
N GLY A 76 -4.99 -1.83 -9.75
CA GLY A 76 -4.65 -0.68 -10.59
C GLY A 76 -3.37 0.03 -10.17
N TRP A 77 -2.73 -0.38 -9.07
CA TRP A 77 -1.52 0.27 -8.56
C TRP A 77 -0.25 -0.27 -9.22
N PRO A 78 0.84 0.53 -9.27
CA PRO A 78 2.15 -0.01 -9.60
C PRO A 78 2.57 -1.09 -8.58
N PRO A 79 3.46 -2.02 -8.95
CA PRO A 79 4.15 -2.88 -8.00
C PRO A 79 4.70 -2.05 -6.84
N LEU A 80 4.67 -2.59 -5.63
CA LEU A 80 5.20 -1.92 -4.44
C LEU A 80 6.70 -1.62 -4.62
N SER A 81 7.40 -2.46 -5.42
CA SER A 81 8.78 -2.25 -5.86
C SER A 81 9.05 -0.97 -6.63
N LYS A 82 8.05 -0.47 -7.35
CA LYS A 82 8.13 0.72 -8.21
C LYS A 82 7.55 1.98 -7.57
N LEU A 83 6.96 1.87 -6.38
CA LEU A 83 6.49 3.03 -5.63
C LEU A 83 7.65 3.73 -4.92
N PRO A 84 7.58 5.06 -4.73
CA PRO A 84 8.55 5.80 -3.91
C PRO A 84 8.74 5.18 -2.53
N GLU A 85 9.97 5.26 -2.00
CA GLU A 85 10.27 4.77 -0.67
C GLU A 85 9.48 5.54 0.39
N ARG A 86 8.84 4.80 1.30
CA ARG A 86 8.18 5.36 2.48
C ARG A 86 9.24 5.56 3.57
N PRO A 87 9.24 6.67 4.33
CA PRO A 87 10.22 6.90 5.40
C PRO A 87 10.26 5.77 6.45
N TRP A 88 9.13 5.08 6.66
CA TRP A 88 9.00 3.96 7.59
C TRP A 88 9.01 2.58 6.91
N SER A 89 9.39 2.50 5.63
CA SER A 89 9.56 1.21 4.94
C SER A 89 10.58 0.30 5.62
N ILE A 90 11.51 0.87 6.40
CA ILE A 90 12.46 0.14 7.25
C ILE A 90 11.73 -0.73 8.30
N LEU A 91 10.52 -0.35 8.70
CA LEU A 91 9.73 -1.07 9.72
C LEU A 91 9.04 -2.32 9.18
N THR A 92 8.85 -2.39 7.87
CA THR A 92 8.20 -3.50 7.19
C THR A 92 9.20 -4.03 6.16
N PRO A 93 10.09 -4.97 6.56
CA PRO A 93 11.00 -5.61 5.62
C PRO A 93 10.19 -6.05 4.42
N ARG A 94 10.53 -5.50 3.25
CA ARG A 94 9.90 -5.91 1.99
C ARG A 94 10.15 -7.41 1.90
N ASP A 95 9.08 -8.21 1.88
CA ASP A 95 9.17 -9.67 2.01
C ASP A 95 10.31 -10.20 1.13
N GLN A 96 11.26 -10.85 1.80
CA GLN A 96 12.49 -11.32 1.20
C GLN A 96 12.14 -12.38 0.15
N HIS A 97 12.59 -12.11 -1.08
CA HIS A 97 12.86 -13.01 -2.20
C HIS A 97 11.81 -14.10 -2.49
N PRO A 98 11.28 -14.18 -3.73
CA PRO A 98 10.36 -15.27 -4.08
C PRO A 98 11.07 -16.63 -3.93
N LEU A 99 10.65 -17.39 -2.91
CA LEU A 99 11.03 -18.80 -2.70
C LEU A 99 10.45 -19.74 -3.78
N ARG A 100 9.69 -19.21 -4.75
CA ARG A 100 9.02 -19.98 -5.81
C ARG A 100 9.34 -19.41 -7.20
N ASN A 101 9.61 -20.33 -8.13
CA ASN A 101 9.75 -20.10 -9.58
C ASN A 101 8.42 -19.73 -10.28
N GLU A 102 7.43 -19.18 -9.56
CA GLU A 102 6.13 -18.84 -10.14
C GLU A 102 6.23 -17.51 -10.89
N ILE A 103 5.91 -17.54 -12.19
CA ILE A 103 5.86 -16.32 -13.01
C ILE A 103 4.46 -15.73 -12.86
N TRP A 104 4.36 -14.65 -12.08
CA TRP A 104 3.11 -13.91 -11.95
C TRP A 104 2.85 -13.08 -13.21
N ALA A 105 1.59 -13.03 -13.60
CA ALA A 105 1.14 -12.22 -14.72
C ALA A 105 -0.25 -11.61 -14.40
N SER A 106 -0.45 -10.40 -14.89
CA SER A 106 -1.73 -9.70 -14.83
C SER A 106 -2.01 -9.07 -16.18
N ARG A 107 -3.18 -9.36 -16.73
CA ARG A 107 -3.70 -8.69 -17.93
C ARG A 107 -4.90 -7.85 -17.55
N ARG A 108 -4.96 -6.63 -18.06
CA ARG A 108 -6.12 -5.74 -17.88
C ARG A 108 -6.54 -5.08 -19.18
N LEU A 109 -7.85 -5.00 -19.37
CA LEU A 109 -8.50 -4.19 -20.40
C LEU A 109 -9.09 -2.97 -19.70
N MET A 110 -8.67 -1.79 -20.11
CA MET A 110 -9.09 -0.53 -19.51
C MET A 110 -9.77 0.36 -20.55
N ILE A 111 -10.88 0.97 -20.15
CA ILE A 111 -11.59 1.99 -20.89
C ILE A 111 -11.25 3.31 -20.22
N HIS A 112 -10.33 4.06 -20.83
CA HIS A 112 -9.84 5.32 -20.30
C HIS A 112 -10.82 6.43 -20.65
N LYS A 113 -11.45 7.01 -19.63
CA LYS A 113 -12.36 8.15 -19.79
C LYS A 113 -11.70 9.45 -19.38
N TRP A 114 -10.99 9.47 -18.26
CA TRP A 114 -10.23 10.64 -17.83
C TRP A 114 -8.83 10.26 -17.36
N THR A 115 -7.89 11.18 -17.53
CA THR A 115 -6.63 11.17 -16.79
C THR A 115 -6.62 12.36 -15.84
N ILE A 116 -6.31 12.11 -14.58
CA ILE A 116 -6.18 13.14 -13.56
C ILE A 116 -4.70 13.27 -13.22
N ASN A 117 -4.18 14.49 -13.37
CA ASN A 117 -2.79 14.82 -13.05
C ASN A 117 -2.77 15.98 -12.05
N ILE A 118 -2.29 15.71 -10.85
CA ILE A 118 -2.15 16.69 -9.78
C ILE A 118 -0.66 16.86 -9.49
N SER A 119 -0.18 18.10 -9.51
CA SER A 119 1.19 18.37 -9.03
C SER A 119 1.21 18.24 -7.51
N PRO A 120 2.19 17.56 -6.91
CA PRO A 120 2.37 17.56 -5.45
C PRO A 120 2.49 18.98 -4.87
N ARG A 121 2.98 19.94 -5.67
CA ARG A 121 3.10 21.35 -5.28
C ARG A 121 1.76 22.08 -5.18
N ASP A 122 0.73 21.56 -5.84
CA ASP A 122 -0.63 22.08 -5.79
C ASP A 122 -1.43 21.50 -4.61
N LEU A 123 -0.84 20.57 -3.86
CA LEU A 123 -1.44 19.96 -2.68
C LEU A 123 -0.97 20.67 -1.41
N SER A 124 -1.91 20.89 -0.50
CA SER A 124 -1.66 21.29 0.88
C SER A 124 -2.19 20.20 1.81
N PRO A 125 -1.46 19.83 2.87
CA PRO A 125 -1.96 18.91 3.87
C PRO A 125 -3.10 19.58 4.64
N VAL A 126 -4.10 18.80 5.03
CA VAL A 126 -5.15 19.29 5.93
C VAL A 126 -4.56 19.63 7.30
N GLU A 127 -5.08 20.65 7.97
CA GLU A 127 -4.55 21.11 9.26
C GLU A 127 -4.58 20.00 10.33
N SER A 128 -5.60 19.14 10.30
CA SER A 128 -5.74 17.99 11.20
C SER A 128 -4.60 16.99 11.06
N LEU A 129 -4.16 16.70 9.83
CA LEU A 129 -3.00 15.85 9.55
C LEU A 129 -1.72 16.50 10.11
N VAL A 130 -1.51 17.79 9.85
CA VAL A 130 -0.33 18.51 10.33
C VAL A 130 -0.27 18.51 11.87
N GLY A 131 -1.41 18.77 12.52
CA GLY A 131 -1.54 18.69 13.98
C GLY A 131 -1.18 17.30 14.50
N ALA A 132 -1.80 16.26 13.93
CA ALA A 132 -1.57 14.88 14.36
C ALA A 132 -0.11 14.44 14.19
N VAL A 133 0.56 14.81 13.10
CA VAL A 133 2.00 14.53 12.90
C VAL A 133 2.84 15.26 13.96
N LYS A 134 2.55 16.53 14.26
CA LYS A 134 3.27 17.29 15.28
C LYS A 134 3.08 16.69 16.68
N ASP A 135 1.87 16.27 17.00
CA ASP A 135 1.54 15.62 18.28
C ASP A 135 2.23 14.26 18.40
N ALA A 136 2.25 13.48 17.32
CA ALA A 136 2.97 12.21 17.24
C ALA A 136 4.47 12.40 17.46
N LEU A 137 5.10 13.42 16.85
CA LEU A 137 6.51 13.74 17.07
C LEU A 137 6.82 14.32 18.46
N SER A 138 5.81 14.82 19.16
CA SER A 138 5.95 15.42 20.50
C SER A 138 5.82 14.38 21.63
N GLN A 139 5.55 13.12 21.29
CA GLN A 139 5.50 12.04 22.29
C GLN A 139 6.81 11.92 23.07
N ARG A 140 6.69 11.47 24.32
CA ARG A 140 7.79 11.48 25.31
C ARG A 140 8.93 10.53 24.95
N THR A 141 8.62 9.38 24.36
CA THR A 141 9.60 8.33 24.02
C THR A 141 9.58 8.02 22.52
N ASN A 142 10.69 7.52 21.98
CA ASN A 142 10.76 7.14 20.56
C ASN A 142 9.74 6.05 20.21
N ALA A 143 9.53 5.07 21.08
CA ALA A 143 8.53 4.02 20.88
C ALA A 143 7.11 4.59 20.71
N LEU A 144 6.74 5.56 21.56
CA LEU A 144 5.44 6.25 21.47
C LEU A 144 5.35 7.12 20.21
N ARG A 145 6.44 7.77 19.80
CA ARG A 145 6.48 8.54 18.54
C ARG A 145 6.27 7.64 17.32
N VAL A 146 6.94 6.49 17.25
CA VAL A 146 6.76 5.52 16.16
C VAL A 146 5.31 5.06 16.09
N ARG A 147 4.74 4.60 17.23
CA ARG A 147 3.36 4.12 17.28
C ARG A 147 2.38 5.22 16.87
N ALA A 148 2.54 6.43 17.41
CA ALA A 148 1.66 7.55 17.08
C ALA A 148 1.76 7.93 15.59
N LEU A 149 2.95 7.92 15.00
CA LEU A 149 3.11 8.16 13.56
C LEU A 149 2.47 7.06 12.71
N GLN A 150 2.59 5.79 13.10
CA GLN A 150 1.91 4.68 12.43
C GLN A 150 0.39 4.84 12.47
N GLU A 151 -0.17 5.24 13.61
CA GLU A 151 -1.61 5.52 13.75
C GLU A 151 -2.06 6.69 12.85
N VAL A 152 -1.25 7.74 12.75
CA VAL A 152 -1.49 8.84 11.80
C VAL A 152 -1.53 8.31 10.36
N PHE A 153 -0.52 7.56 9.93
CA PHE A 153 -0.49 7.07 8.55
C PHE A 153 -1.53 5.99 8.25
N ALA A 154 -1.98 5.23 9.24
CA ALA A 154 -3.14 4.35 9.09
C ALA A 154 -4.45 5.15 8.89
N THR A 155 -4.57 6.32 9.52
CA THR A 155 -5.79 7.14 9.49
C THR A 155 -5.90 8.00 8.23
N TRP A 156 -4.79 8.60 7.79
CA TRP A 156 -4.74 9.51 6.63
C TRP A 156 -4.12 8.89 5.38
N GLY A 157 -3.53 7.70 5.49
CA GLY A 157 -2.81 7.04 4.42
C GLY A 157 -1.31 7.32 4.43
N GLU A 158 -0.60 6.57 3.61
CA GLU A 158 0.86 6.60 3.49
C GLU A 158 1.31 7.26 2.19
N MET A 159 0.49 7.15 1.15
CA MET A 159 0.73 7.65 -0.20
C MET A 159 -0.47 8.45 -0.70
N ILE A 160 -0.24 9.42 -1.57
CA ILE A 160 -1.27 10.20 -2.24
C ILE A 160 -1.18 9.92 -3.75
N PRO A 161 -2.26 9.45 -4.39
CA PRO A 161 -2.28 9.28 -5.84
C PRO A 161 -2.27 10.65 -6.52
N VAL A 162 -1.32 10.89 -7.43
CA VAL A 162 -1.15 12.18 -8.11
C VAL A 162 -1.28 12.08 -9.63
N ASN A 163 -1.16 10.88 -10.18
CA ASN A 163 -1.47 10.60 -11.57
C ASN A 163 -2.30 9.34 -11.66
N VAL A 164 -3.56 9.49 -12.06
CA VAL A 164 -4.53 8.38 -12.12
C VAL A 164 -5.32 8.39 -13.40
N VAL A 165 -5.78 7.21 -13.79
CA VAL A 165 -6.71 6.99 -14.90
C VAL A 165 -8.05 6.57 -14.33
N VAL A 166 -9.11 7.18 -14.85
CA VAL A 166 -10.49 6.98 -14.42
C VAL A 166 -11.30 6.40 -15.57
N GLY A 167 -12.14 5.41 -15.27
CA GLY A 167 -13.02 4.77 -16.24
C GLY A 167 -13.47 3.39 -15.77
N GLY A 168 -13.41 2.41 -16.67
CA GLY A 168 -13.74 1.01 -16.41
C GLY A 168 -12.58 0.07 -16.70
N CYS A 169 -12.48 -1.06 -15.99
CA CYS A 169 -11.40 -2.01 -16.12
C CYS A 169 -11.87 -3.44 -15.86
N LEU A 170 -11.43 -4.37 -16.70
CA LEU A 170 -11.48 -5.81 -16.46
C LEU A 170 -10.05 -6.30 -16.22
N VAL A 171 -9.83 -7.06 -15.16
CA VAL A 171 -8.49 -7.55 -14.81
C VAL A 171 -8.52 -9.02 -14.39
N VAL A 172 -7.51 -9.74 -14.86
CA VAL A 172 -7.21 -11.12 -14.44
C VAL A 172 -5.75 -11.19 -14.01
N THR A 173 -5.51 -11.88 -12.89
CA THR A 173 -4.17 -12.04 -12.32
C THR A 173 -3.97 -13.47 -11.85
N GLY A 174 -2.82 -14.05 -12.16
CA GLY A 174 -2.50 -15.43 -11.80
C GLY A 174 -1.05 -15.76 -12.10
N THR A 175 -0.75 -17.06 -12.11
CA THR A 175 0.57 -17.59 -12.45
C THR A 175 0.52 -18.27 -13.80
N LEU A 176 1.57 -18.10 -14.61
CA LEU A 176 1.73 -18.79 -15.88
C LEU A 176 2.11 -20.26 -15.63
N ASN A 177 1.52 -21.16 -16.42
CA ASN A 177 1.71 -22.60 -16.22
C ASN A 177 3.02 -23.11 -16.82
N ASP A 178 3.35 -22.70 -18.04
CA ASP A 178 4.54 -23.19 -18.76
C ASP A 178 5.13 -22.15 -19.75
N THR A 179 4.54 -20.94 -19.83
CA THR A 179 4.98 -19.87 -20.74
C THR A 179 5.61 -18.72 -19.96
N THR A 180 6.57 -18.03 -20.57
CA THR A 180 7.21 -16.84 -19.98
C THR A 180 6.41 -15.56 -20.19
N THR A 181 5.49 -15.57 -21.16
CA THR A 181 4.67 -14.42 -21.53
C THR A 181 3.25 -14.86 -21.84
N LEU A 182 2.33 -13.89 -21.76
CA LEU A 182 0.96 -14.06 -22.21
C LEU A 182 0.90 -14.13 -23.74
N PRO A 183 -0.05 -14.89 -24.31
CA PRO A 183 -0.26 -14.89 -25.74
C PRO A 183 -0.61 -13.48 -26.18
N GLU A 184 -0.03 -13.03 -27.29
CA GLU A 184 -0.44 -11.76 -27.90
C GLU A 184 -1.96 -11.76 -28.03
N SER A 185 -2.59 -10.67 -27.60
CA SER A 185 -4.02 -10.47 -27.76
C SER A 185 -4.31 -10.38 -29.26
N GLY A 186 -4.42 -11.54 -29.92
CA GLY A 186 -4.73 -11.64 -31.34
C GLY A 186 -5.99 -10.85 -31.62
N ASN A 187 -5.97 -10.05 -32.71
CA ASN A 187 -7.07 -9.21 -33.17
C ASN A 187 -8.43 -9.75 -32.73
N SER A 188 -9.08 -8.99 -31.84
CA SER A 188 -10.43 -9.20 -31.31
C SER A 188 -11.22 -10.17 -32.20
N PRO A 189 -11.42 -11.44 -31.79
CA PRO A 189 -12.33 -12.29 -32.52
C PRO A 189 -13.67 -11.56 -32.49
N ARG A 190 -14.25 -11.24 -33.65
CA ARG A 190 -15.59 -10.65 -33.74
C ARG A 190 -16.52 -11.48 -32.85
N PHE A 191 -16.76 -11.00 -31.64
CA PHE A 191 -17.38 -11.81 -30.60
C PHE A 191 -18.80 -12.12 -31.07
N SER A 192 -19.15 -13.40 -31.14
CA SER A 192 -20.51 -13.78 -31.48
C SER A 192 -21.42 -13.28 -30.37
N LEU A 193 -22.37 -12.41 -30.71
CA LEU A 193 -23.40 -11.76 -29.88
C LEU A 193 -24.26 -12.68 -29.01
N LYS A 194 -24.02 -13.99 -29.00
CA LYS A 194 -24.57 -14.88 -28.00
C LYS A 194 -23.68 -14.83 -26.76
N GLU A 195 -23.70 -13.69 -26.07
CA GLU A 195 -23.25 -13.60 -24.68
C GLU A 195 -24.13 -14.54 -23.88
N ASN A 196 -23.61 -15.74 -23.58
CA ASN A 196 -24.22 -16.58 -22.57
C ASN A 196 -24.08 -15.86 -21.22
N GLN A 197 -25.17 -15.74 -20.48
CA GLN A 197 -25.15 -15.35 -19.07
C GLN A 197 -24.19 -16.30 -18.34
N GLY A 198 -22.99 -15.81 -18.05
CA GLY A 198 -21.86 -16.58 -17.55
C GLY A 198 -21.34 -16.02 -16.24
N ASN A 199 -20.47 -16.78 -15.57
CA ASN A 199 -19.74 -16.27 -14.42
C ASN A 199 -18.84 -15.10 -14.88
N LEU A 200 -18.71 -14.04 -14.07
CA LEU A 200 -17.79 -12.91 -14.29
C LEU A 200 -16.41 -13.36 -14.78
N THR A 201 -15.94 -14.47 -14.20
CA THR A 201 -14.68 -15.11 -14.53
C THR A 201 -14.55 -15.46 -16.02
N ASP A 202 -15.58 -16.09 -16.58
CA ASP A 202 -15.60 -16.53 -17.98
C ASP A 202 -15.68 -15.34 -18.93
N ILE A 203 -16.47 -14.33 -18.54
CA ILE A 203 -16.60 -13.06 -19.27
C ILE A 203 -15.25 -12.36 -19.36
N VAL A 204 -14.56 -12.20 -18.21
CA VAL A 204 -13.23 -11.58 -18.16
C VAL A 204 -12.23 -12.38 -18.99
N ASP A 205 -12.22 -13.72 -18.87
CA ASP A 205 -11.29 -14.55 -19.64
C ASP A 205 -11.52 -14.45 -21.15
N GLN A 206 -12.79 -14.40 -21.57
CA GLN A 206 -13.16 -14.24 -22.96
C GLN A 206 -12.69 -12.90 -23.53
N HIS A 207 -12.90 -11.80 -22.79
CA HIS A 207 -12.53 -10.46 -23.25
C HIS A 207 -11.02 -10.18 -23.18
N LEU A 208 -10.30 -10.83 -22.26
CA LEU A 208 -8.85 -10.68 -22.13
C LEU A 208 -8.06 -11.72 -22.94
N GLY A 209 -8.74 -12.70 -23.53
CA GLY A 209 -8.10 -13.81 -24.27
C GLY A 209 -7.22 -14.67 -23.36
N THR A 210 -7.63 -14.86 -22.10
CA THR A 210 -6.82 -15.51 -21.05
C THR A 210 -7.29 -16.92 -20.71
N THR A 211 -8.32 -17.41 -21.41
CA THR A 211 -8.82 -18.78 -21.28
C THR A 211 -7.67 -19.78 -21.36
N ARG A 212 -7.48 -20.56 -20.29
CA ARG A 212 -6.42 -21.59 -20.14
C ARG A 212 -4.97 -21.09 -20.17
N CYS A 213 -4.74 -19.78 -20.16
CA CYS A 213 -3.38 -19.20 -20.17
C CYS A 213 -2.77 -19.05 -18.77
N PHE A 214 -3.61 -19.09 -17.73
CA PHE A 214 -3.22 -18.91 -16.34
C PHE A 214 -3.71 -20.06 -15.47
N THR A 215 -2.94 -20.39 -14.44
CA THR A 215 -3.54 -20.85 -13.18
C THR A 215 -3.97 -19.61 -12.39
N ARG A 216 -5.27 -19.41 -12.27
CA ARG A 216 -5.82 -18.27 -11.53
C ARG A 216 -5.46 -18.43 -10.05
N ARG A 217 -4.75 -17.43 -9.52
CA ARG A 217 -4.42 -17.32 -8.08
C ARG A 217 -5.26 -16.26 -7.39
N LEU A 218 -5.62 -15.21 -8.11
CA LEU A 218 -6.42 -14.10 -7.62
C LEU A 218 -7.74 -14.02 -8.40
N GLU A 219 -8.81 -13.59 -7.72
CA GLU A 219 -10.12 -13.43 -8.35
C GLU A 219 -10.08 -12.44 -9.51
N ALA A 220 -10.82 -12.76 -10.58
CA ALA A 220 -11.09 -11.84 -11.68
C ALA A 220 -11.93 -10.67 -11.16
N ARG A 221 -11.68 -9.47 -11.68
CA ARG A 221 -12.32 -8.25 -11.18
C ARG A 221 -12.77 -7.35 -12.32
N ALA A 222 -13.95 -6.77 -12.15
CA ALA A 222 -14.42 -5.61 -12.90
C ALA A 222 -14.44 -4.40 -11.97
N GLN A 223 -13.93 -3.26 -12.43
CA GLN A 223 -13.88 -2.01 -11.70
C GLN A 223 -14.41 -0.87 -12.57
N GLY A 224 -15.24 0.00 -12.01
CA GLY A 224 -16.01 0.97 -12.78
C GLY A 224 -17.18 0.33 -13.53
N GLY A 225 -18.22 1.12 -13.81
CA GLY A 225 -19.49 0.59 -14.32
C GLY A 225 -20.21 -0.30 -13.29
N SER A 226 -21.28 -0.97 -13.73
CA SER A 226 -22.02 -1.94 -12.91
C SER A 226 -21.54 -3.36 -13.23
N SER A 227 -20.87 -4.02 -12.27
CA SER A 227 -20.48 -5.43 -12.41
C SER A 227 -21.70 -6.34 -12.56
N GLU A 228 -22.84 -5.97 -11.96
CA GLU A 228 -24.11 -6.65 -12.17
C GLU A 228 -24.58 -6.51 -13.62
N ALA A 229 -24.49 -5.31 -14.21
CA ALA A 229 -24.82 -5.12 -15.62
C ALA A 229 -23.90 -5.94 -16.54
N LEU A 230 -22.61 -6.05 -16.21
CA LEU A 230 -21.67 -6.90 -16.96
C LEU A 230 -22.10 -8.37 -16.95
N VAL A 231 -22.47 -8.90 -15.79
CA VAL A 231 -22.85 -10.32 -15.65
C VAL A 231 -24.24 -10.61 -16.22
N THR A 232 -25.21 -9.71 -16.03
CA THR A 232 -26.62 -9.95 -16.37
C THR A 232 -26.99 -9.51 -17.78
N GLN A 233 -26.38 -8.44 -18.28
CA GLN A 233 -26.72 -7.78 -19.54
C GLN A 233 -25.55 -7.75 -20.55
N GLY A 234 -24.35 -8.18 -20.12
CA GLY A 234 -23.19 -8.30 -20.98
C GLY A 234 -22.29 -7.07 -21.03
N TYR A 235 -21.21 -7.21 -21.80
CA TYR A 235 -20.14 -6.24 -21.92
C TYR A 235 -20.60 -4.89 -22.48
N GLU A 236 -21.48 -4.89 -23.49
CA GLU A 236 -21.99 -3.66 -24.10
C GLU A 236 -22.86 -2.85 -23.11
N ALA A 237 -23.61 -3.52 -22.24
CA ALA A 237 -24.36 -2.85 -21.19
C ALA A 237 -23.43 -2.23 -20.14
N TRP A 238 -22.38 -2.95 -19.74
CA TRP A 238 -21.35 -2.44 -18.85
C TRP A 238 -20.60 -1.24 -19.46
N LEU A 239 -20.23 -1.31 -20.75
CA LEU A 239 -19.61 -0.21 -21.49
C LEU A 239 -20.47 1.07 -21.49
N ARG A 240 -21.76 0.93 -21.73
CA ARG A 240 -22.71 2.05 -21.66
C ARG A 240 -22.76 2.63 -20.26
N GLY A 241 -22.79 1.79 -19.23
CA GLY A 241 -22.75 2.21 -17.83
C GLY A 241 -21.52 3.05 -17.49
N ILE A 242 -20.34 2.71 -18.01
CA ILE A 242 -19.10 3.48 -17.78
C ILE A 242 -19.16 4.90 -18.35
N SER A 243 -20.06 5.15 -19.32
CA SER A 243 -20.23 6.50 -19.87
C SER A 243 -20.91 7.46 -18.87
N GLU A 244 -21.54 6.93 -17.83
CA GLU A 244 -22.11 7.70 -16.73
C GLU A 244 -21.02 8.04 -15.70
N THR A 245 -20.87 9.33 -15.37
CA THR A 245 -19.78 9.83 -14.50
C THR A 245 -19.79 9.21 -13.10
N THR A 246 -20.96 8.89 -12.56
CA THR A 246 -21.14 8.31 -11.22
C THR A 246 -20.64 6.86 -11.10
N SER A 247 -20.54 6.15 -12.22
CA SER A 247 -20.09 4.76 -12.26
C SER A 247 -18.59 4.63 -12.50
N MET A 248 -17.91 5.72 -12.91
CA MET A 248 -16.48 5.73 -13.17
C MET A 248 -15.69 5.57 -11.87
N ARG A 249 -14.58 4.85 -11.92
CA ARG A 249 -13.67 4.66 -10.79
C ARG A 249 -12.23 4.87 -11.24
N ILE A 250 -11.33 5.14 -10.30
CA ILE A 250 -9.89 5.05 -10.56
C ILE A 250 -9.58 3.60 -10.92
N VAL A 251 -9.07 3.36 -12.13
CA VAL A 251 -8.75 2.01 -12.65
C VAL A 251 -7.25 1.77 -12.74
N LYS A 252 -6.45 2.84 -12.71
CA LYS A 252 -5.00 2.77 -12.71
C LYS A 252 -4.41 3.97 -11.99
N VAL A 253 -3.39 3.72 -11.17
CA VAL A 253 -2.51 4.74 -10.61
C VAL A 253 -1.18 4.64 -11.34
N ASN A 254 -0.78 5.71 -12.02
CA ASN A 254 0.52 5.80 -12.69
C ASN A 254 1.60 6.30 -11.75
N HIS A 255 1.25 7.25 -10.86
CA HIS A 255 2.18 7.87 -9.93
C HIS A 255 1.48 8.20 -8.62
N ALA A 256 2.19 7.98 -7.51
CA ALA A 256 1.80 8.38 -6.17
C ALA A 256 3.02 8.98 -5.46
N VAL A 257 2.79 9.85 -4.48
CA VAL A 257 3.84 10.46 -3.65
C VAL A 257 3.65 10.08 -2.19
N PRO A 258 4.72 9.97 -1.38
CA PRO A 258 4.58 9.82 0.06
C PRO A 258 3.76 10.96 0.66
N ILE A 259 2.93 10.67 1.66
CA ILE A 259 2.16 11.69 2.39
C ILE A 259 3.08 12.74 3.05
N THR A 260 4.35 12.40 3.31
CA THR A 260 5.34 13.36 3.82
C THR A 260 5.73 14.41 2.78
N GLU A 261 5.54 14.15 1.48
CA GLU A 261 5.86 15.08 0.38
C GLU A 261 4.94 16.30 0.33
N VAL A 262 3.79 16.25 0.99
CA VAL A 262 2.90 17.42 1.09
C VAL A 262 3.13 18.23 2.35
N LEU A 263 3.84 17.69 3.34
CA LEU A 263 4.21 18.42 4.56
C LEU A 263 5.21 19.54 4.24
N ASP A 264 5.25 20.57 5.10
CA ASP A 264 6.27 21.61 5.04
C ASP A 264 7.67 21.01 5.21
N GLY A 265 8.68 21.69 4.66
CA GLY A 265 10.05 21.16 4.60
C GLY A 265 10.62 20.82 5.98
N GLN A 266 10.30 21.63 7.00
CA GLN A 266 10.80 21.41 8.36
C GLN A 266 10.15 20.19 9.00
N LEU A 267 8.83 20.05 8.88
CA LEU A 267 8.11 18.91 9.45
C LEU A 267 8.47 17.61 8.73
N ARG A 268 8.60 17.64 7.40
CA ARG A 268 9.08 16.50 6.60
C ARG A 268 10.45 16.04 7.06
N GLU A 269 11.41 16.94 7.15
CA GLU A 269 12.78 16.62 7.57
C GLU A 269 12.78 16.00 8.97
N ARG A 270 11.93 16.50 9.89
CA ARG A 270 11.80 15.93 11.24
C ARG A 270 11.27 14.49 11.21
N VAL A 271 10.27 14.18 10.39
CA VAL A 271 9.72 12.83 10.25
C VAL A 271 10.76 11.89 9.64
N GLU A 272 11.40 12.31 8.54
CA GLU A 272 12.41 11.51 7.84
C GLU A 272 13.62 11.23 8.74
N LYS A 273 14.15 12.27 9.38
CA LYS A 273 15.26 12.15 10.33
C LYS A 273 14.89 11.27 11.52
N PHE A 274 13.65 11.32 11.99
CA PHE A 274 13.18 10.46 13.07
C PHE A 274 13.25 8.98 12.69
N PHE A 275 12.73 8.60 11.52
CA PHE A 275 12.81 7.20 11.06
C PHE A 275 14.25 6.79 10.72
N LEU A 276 15.03 7.66 10.09
CA LEU A 276 16.43 7.38 9.78
C LEU A 276 17.28 7.18 11.03
N ASN A 277 17.03 7.93 12.11
CA ASN A 277 17.82 7.88 13.34
C ASN A 277 17.24 6.92 14.40
N SER A 278 16.09 6.32 14.15
CA SER A 278 15.52 5.31 15.06
C SER A 278 16.31 4.00 14.91
N ILE A 279 17.38 3.87 15.69
CA ILE A 279 18.36 2.76 15.71
C ILE A 279 17.73 1.38 15.94
N ILE A 280 16.53 1.32 16.54
CA ILE A 280 15.78 0.09 16.79
C ILE A 280 15.60 -0.75 15.51
N PHE A 281 15.68 -0.13 14.33
CA PHE A 281 15.42 -0.79 13.04
C PHE A 281 16.64 -0.91 12.13
N ARG A 282 17.84 -0.48 12.59
CA ARG A 282 19.09 -0.52 11.82
C ARG A 282 20.04 -1.64 12.21
N SER A 283 19.70 -2.49 13.19
CA SER A 283 20.54 -3.66 13.47
C SER A 283 20.10 -4.77 12.54
N PRO A 284 20.78 -5.01 11.40
CA PRO A 284 20.58 -6.29 10.73
C PRO A 284 20.96 -7.36 11.76
N CYS A 285 20.21 -8.45 11.82
CA CYS A 285 20.55 -9.62 12.64
C CYS A 285 21.81 -10.27 12.04
N VAL A 286 22.96 -9.60 12.11
CA VAL A 286 24.25 -10.09 11.61
C VAL A 286 25.08 -10.47 12.82
N GLY A 287 24.91 -11.71 13.22
CA GLY A 287 25.69 -12.40 14.23
C GLY A 287 25.42 -13.89 14.10
N GLU A 288 26.40 -14.73 14.41
CA GLU A 288 26.13 -16.16 14.56
C GLU A 288 24.93 -16.36 15.51
N PRO A 289 24.08 -17.38 15.28
CA PRO A 289 23.02 -17.74 16.23
C PRO A 289 23.66 -18.10 17.56
N LEU A 290 23.79 -17.10 18.42
CA LEU A 290 24.28 -17.25 19.77
C LEU A 290 23.09 -17.65 20.62
N SER A 291 23.24 -18.73 21.37
CA SER A 291 22.28 -19.09 22.40
C SER A 291 22.17 -17.92 23.38
N PHE A 292 21.11 -17.12 23.25
CA PHE A 292 20.79 -16.14 24.27
C PHE A 292 20.79 -16.87 25.61
N GLY A 293 21.55 -16.37 26.59
CA GLY A 293 21.43 -16.76 28.00
C GLY A 293 20.11 -16.29 28.61
N PHE A 294 19.05 -16.23 27.80
CA PHE A 294 17.71 -15.89 28.19
C PHE A 294 17.16 -17.06 28.98
N ASP A 295 17.30 -16.98 30.30
CA ASP A 295 16.66 -17.91 31.22
C ASP A 295 15.15 -17.57 31.30
N GLY A 296 14.45 -17.82 30.20
CA GLY A 296 12.99 -17.73 30.12
C GLY A 296 12.29 -18.73 31.02
N ALA A 297 13.00 -19.74 31.55
CA ALA A 297 12.43 -20.76 32.42
C ALA A 297 12.22 -20.23 33.85
N ALA A 298 13.15 -19.43 34.38
CA ALA A 298 13.04 -18.90 35.74
C ALA A 298 11.87 -17.91 35.94
N ASN A 299 11.47 -17.18 34.89
CA ASN A 299 10.43 -16.14 34.96
C ASN A 299 9.27 -16.33 33.98
N GLY A 300 9.19 -17.46 33.26
CA GLY A 300 8.24 -17.67 32.15
C GLY A 300 6.76 -17.65 32.51
N LEU A 301 6.41 -17.72 33.80
CA LEU A 301 5.03 -17.59 34.29
C LEU A 301 4.62 -16.16 34.62
N ARG A 302 5.54 -15.20 34.55
CA ARG A 302 5.27 -13.79 34.85
C ARG A 302 5.08 -13.01 33.56
N ASP A 303 4.10 -12.12 33.56
CA ASP A 303 3.94 -11.16 32.48
C ASP A 303 5.12 -10.19 32.44
N ILE A 304 5.55 -9.79 31.24
CA ILE A 304 6.55 -8.75 31.06
C ILE A 304 5.86 -7.40 31.27
N GLU A 305 6.38 -6.60 32.18
CA GLU A 305 5.91 -5.25 32.49
C GLU A 305 6.67 -4.18 31.71
N LYS A 306 7.99 -4.33 31.59
CA LYS A 306 8.85 -3.37 30.90
C LYS A 306 10.04 -4.05 30.23
N ILE A 307 10.43 -3.61 29.04
CA ILE A 307 11.70 -3.98 28.41
C ILE A 307 12.54 -2.72 28.31
N THR A 308 13.79 -2.78 28.76
CA THR A 308 14.76 -1.71 28.60
C THR A 308 15.81 -2.16 27.59
N LEU A 309 15.94 -1.41 26.50
CA LEU A 309 16.98 -1.62 25.49
C LEU A 309 18.04 -0.55 25.67
N TRP A 310 19.29 -0.94 25.89
CA TRP A 310 20.42 -0.02 25.76
C TRP A 310 21.03 -0.16 24.38
N SER A 311 21.33 0.96 23.76
CA SER A 311 21.90 1.02 22.43
C SER A 311 23.10 1.95 22.37
N SER A 312 23.87 1.80 21.29
CA SER A 312 24.80 2.81 20.80
C SER A 312 24.45 3.15 19.37
N ASP A 313 25.09 4.18 18.82
CA ASP A 313 24.87 4.73 17.48
C ASP A 313 24.70 3.69 16.35
N ALA A 314 25.26 2.49 16.49
CA ALA A 314 25.23 1.45 15.47
C ALA A 314 24.59 0.10 15.86
N ARG A 315 24.22 -0.15 17.13
CA ARG A 315 23.71 -1.47 17.57
C ARG A 315 23.01 -1.45 18.92
N ILE A 316 22.08 -2.38 19.12
CA ILE A 316 21.58 -2.76 20.44
C ILE A 316 22.76 -3.36 21.22
N ARG A 317 23.00 -2.83 22.42
CA ARG A 317 24.09 -3.27 23.31
C ARG A 317 23.61 -4.22 24.37
N ASP A 318 22.41 -3.97 24.88
CA ASP A 318 21.94 -4.64 26.08
C ASP A 318 20.41 -4.63 26.15
N ILE A 319 19.85 -5.64 26.82
CA ILE A 319 18.40 -5.83 26.98
C ILE A 319 18.13 -6.25 28.42
N ALA A 320 17.24 -5.55 29.12
CA ALA A 320 16.70 -6.00 30.39
C ALA A 320 15.18 -6.12 30.28
N ILE A 321 14.64 -7.09 31.01
CA ILE A 321 13.21 -7.34 31.08
C ILE A 321 12.79 -7.24 32.53
N VAL A 322 11.86 -6.33 32.81
CA VAL A 322 11.15 -6.22 34.07
C VAL A 322 9.84 -6.97 33.93
N TYR A 323 9.65 -7.95 34.79
CA TYR A 323 8.42 -8.73 34.91
C TYR A 323 7.52 -8.13 36.00
N THR A 324 6.25 -8.48 35.93
CA THR A 324 5.27 -8.11 36.96
C THR A 324 5.73 -8.52 38.35
N GLY A 325 5.60 -7.58 39.29
CA GLY A 325 6.15 -7.69 40.63
C GLY A 325 7.60 -7.21 40.76
N GLY A 326 8.12 -6.48 39.77
CA GLY A 326 9.40 -5.79 39.84
C GLY A 326 10.63 -6.68 39.68
N VAL A 327 10.46 -7.94 39.26
CA VAL A 327 11.58 -8.85 39.00
C VAL A 327 12.28 -8.43 37.72
N ILE A 328 13.59 -8.22 37.76
CA ILE A 328 14.38 -7.80 36.60
C ILE A 328 15.26 -8.97 36.17
N ALA A 329 15.22 -9.32 34.88
CA ALA A 329 16.17 -10.23 34.25
C ALA A 329 17.01 -9.49 33.22
N GLY A 330 18.29 -9.83 33.15
CA GLY A 330 19.30 -9.05 32.46
C GLY A 330 19.99 -8.03 33.39
N PRO A 331 20.73 -7.06 32.84
CA PRO A 331 20.81 -6.76 31.42
C PRO A 331 21.65 -7.84 30.69
N TYR A 332 21.08 -8.42 29.64
CA TYR A 332 21.68 -9.48 28.82
C TYR A 332 22.73 -8.88 27.89
N SER A 333 23.91 -8.61 28.46
CA SER A 333 24.99 -7.86 27.81
C SER A 333 26.09 -8.77 27.22
N PHE A 334 26.84 -8.23 26.25
CA PHE A 334 28.17 -8.70 25.86
C PHE A 334 29.30 -8.02 26.68
N GLY A 335 29.00 -7.53 27.88
CA GLY A 335 29.98 -7.03 28.84
C GLY A 335 30.64 -5.69 28.47
N LEU A 336 29.89 -4.59 28.46
CA LEU A 336 30.46 -3.23 28.58
C LEU A 336 29.45 -2.32 29.27
N SER A 337 29.46 -2.32 30.60
CA SER A 337 28.74 -1.39 31.46
C SER A 337 29.25 0.04 31.23
N ASN A 338 28.76 0.70 30.19
CA ASN A 338 29.05 2.11 29.90
C ASN A 338 27.83 2.96 30.27
N PRO A 339 27.90 3.79 31.33
CA PRO A 339 26.78 4.58 31.86
C PRO A 339 26.28 5.70 30.92
N LEU A 340 26.89 5.86 29.73
CA LEU A 340 26.53 6.84 28.72
C LEU A 340 25.66 6.27 27.58
N SER A 341 25.25 4.99 27.65
CA SER A 341 24.46 4.36 26.59
C SER A 341 23.02 4.88 26.60
N GLN A 342 22.52 5.33 25.44
CA GLN A 342 21.13 5.75 25.29
C GLN A 342 20.22 4.53 25.49
N SER A 343 19.24 4.66 26.38
CA SER A 343 18.27 3.60 26.67
C SER A 343 16.87 3.96 26.21
N ASP A 344 16.17 3.01 25.60
CA ASP A 344 14.73 3.10 25.33
C ASP A 344 13.99 2.12 26.25
N GLU A 345 12.88 2.58 26.83
CA GLU A 345 12.01 1.77 27.67
C GLU A 345 10.67 1.51 26.99
N PHE A 346 10.23 0.25 27.03
CA PHE A 346 8.97 -0.22 26.47
C PHE A 346 8.13 -0.80 27.61
N VAL A 347 7.13 -0.03 28.05
CA VAL A 347 6.16 -0.51 29.04
C VAL A 347 5.07 -1.30 28.31
N LEU A 348 4.86 -2.55 28.71
CA LEU A 348 3.87 -3.45 28.13
C LEU A 348 2.62 -3.49 29.01
N ALA A 349 1.44 -3.58 28.39
CA ALA A 349 0.21 -3.81 29.13
C ALA A 349 0.14 -5.29 29.59
N PRO A 350 -0.54 -5.61 30.70
CA PRO A 350 -0.75 -6.98 31.14
C PRO A 350 -1.37 -7.85 30.02
N GLY A 351 -0.84 -9.07 29.82
CA GLY A 351 -1.29 -9.97 28.74
C GLY A 351 -0.77 -9.65 27.33
N THR A 352 0.09 -8.63 27.16
CA THR A 352 0.72 -8.38 25.85
C THR A 352 1.83 -9.41 25.61
N VAL A 353 1.60 -10.34 24.68
CA VAL A 353 2.62 -11.31 24.30
C VAL A 353 3.61 -10.65 23.34
N PHE A 354 4.89 -10.55 23.73
CA PHE A 354 5.98 -10.10 22.86
C PHE A 354 6.35 -11.22 21.88
N LEU A 355 5.42 -11.66 21.03
CA LEU A 355 5.65 -12.74 20.07
C LEU A 355 5.96 -12.18 18.66
N ASN A 356 7.12 -12.61 18.13
CA ASN A 356 7.35 -12.90 16.71
C ASN A 356 7.48 -11.79 15.65
N ARG A 357 7.66 -10.51 16.00
CA ARG A 357 8.01 -9.48 14.98
C ARG A 357 9.49 -9.06 14.94
N LEU A 358 10.31 -9.47 15.90
CA LEU A 358 11.78 -9.26 15.88
C LEU A 358 12.57 -10.53 15.55
N LEU A 359 11.96 -11.71 15.63
CA LEU A 359 12.64 -13.01 15.43
C LEU A 359 12.47 -13.61 14.02
N ASN A 360 11.53 -13.12 13.21
CA ASN A 360 11.31 -13.61 11.83
C ASN A 360 12.22 -12.93 10.78
N ALA A 361 13.34 -12.34 11.21
CA ALA A 361 14.38 -11.79 10.34
C ALA A 361 15.71 -12.56 10.46
N ALA A 362 15.66 -13.82 10.92
CA ALA A 362 16.78 -14.75 10.96
C ALA A 362 16.61 -15.86 9.91
#